data_AF-A0A2H6AQ65-F1
#
_entry.id   AF-A0A2H6AQ65-F1
#
_cell.length_a   1.000
_cell.length_b   1.000
_cell.length_c   1.000
_cell.angle_alpha   90.00
_cell.angle_beta   90.00
_cell.angle_gamma   90.00
#
_symmetry.space_group_name_H-M   'P 1'
#
loop_
_entity.id
_entity.type
_entity.pdbx_description
1 polymer ?
#
loop_
_entity_poly.entity_id
_entity_poly.type
_entity_poly.pdbx_seq_one_letter_code
_entity_poly.pdbx_strand_id
1 'polypeptide(L)'
;MIIAGTVTVKMAERIKRLYDQMPFPKWVIATGSCAISGDHYRHIYSVVPGVDWVIPVDVYVPGCPPTPEAFMDGIIELQRLISEGKTRPHLNVVSEPLEQRASKVRPVKTGDLPREGTYIPPNEVLEFARRLKEGGFDFLTYITAVDYGGSIDVVYSVRSLERNEDRVWKVRVETENPVVQSIVPIYKGAEWHEREVYDLFGVRFLGHPNLCRILLPEDWEGHPLRKDYPMDTPRLPYRPSRKEYEAWKKG
;
A
#
# COMPACT_ATOMS: atom_id res chain seq x y z
N MET A 1 12.04 18.41 20.27
CA MET A 1 11.44 18.02 18.98
C MET A 1 9.94 17.90 19.18
N ILE A 2 9.14 18.41 18.25
CA ILE A 2 7.68 18.30 18.30
C ILE A 2 7.27 17.43 17.13
N ILE A 3 6.43 16.42 17.39
CA ILE A 3 5.89 15.53 16.36
C ILE A 3 4.39 15.74 16.32
N ALA A 4 3.94 16.35 15.23
CA ALA A 4 2.56 16.66 14.96
C ALA A 4 2.03 15.77 13.84
N GLY A 5 0.92 15.09 14.09
CA GLY A 5 0.24 14.27 13.09
C GLY A 5 0.71 12.81 13.01
N THR A 6 0.13 12.08 12.07
CA THR A 6 0.31 10.63 11.93
C THR A 6 1.71 10.28 11.47
N VAL A 7 2.34 9.32 12.16
CA VAL A 7 3.65 8.79 11.78
C VAL A 7 3.49 7.53 10.94
N THR A 8 4.07 7.51 9.74
CA THR A 8 4.10 6.31 8.89
C THR A 8 5.34 5.46 9.16
N VAL A 9 5.28 4.16 8.84
CA VAL A 9 6.41 3.22 8.98
C VAL A 9 7.64 3.72 8.21
N LYS A 10 7.45 4.32 7.02
CA LYS A 10 8.54 4.91 6.22
C LYS A 10 9.16 6.15 6.86
N MET A 11 8.37 6.93 7.60
CA MET A 11 8.85 8.12 8.31
C MET A 11 9.56 7.76 9.63
N ALA A 12 9.19 6.66 10.28
CA ALA A 12 9.73 6.24 11.56
C ALA A 12 11.27 6.22 11.59
N GLU A 13 11.90 5.63 10.56
CA GLU A 13 13.38 5.57 10.50
C GLU A 13 14.01 6.97 10.41
N ARG A 14 13.38 7.89 9.66
CA ARG A 14 13.86 9.27 9.52
C ARG A 14 13.69 10.06 10.82
N ILE A 15 12.56 9.87 11.50
CA ILE A 15 12.27 10.48 12.79
C ILE A 15 13.29 10.01 13.83
N LYS A 16 13.60 8.71 13.86
CA LYS A 16 14.63 8.15 14.75
C LYS A 16 16.01 8.77 14.46
N ARG A 17 16.41 8.84 13.19
CA ARG A 17 17.68 9.48 12.80
C ARG A 17 17.76 10.94 13.24
N LEU A 18 16.68 11.71 13.06
CA LEU A 18 16.61 13.10 13.52
C LEU A 18 16.73 13.19 15.04
N TYR A 19 16.04 12.33 15.78
CA TYR A 19 16.14 12.27 17.23
C TYR A 19 17.55 11.90 17.72
N ASP A 20 18.23 10.97 17.03
CA ASP A 20 19.59 10.56 17.37
C ASP A 20 20.61 11.67 17.09
N GLN A 21 20.36 12.50 16.07
CA GLN A 21 21.19 13.66 15.73
C GLN A 21 20.97 14.88 16.65
N MET A 22 19.93 14.89 17.49
CA MET A 22 19.73 15.97 18.45
C MET A 22 20.77 15.94 19.57
N PRO A 23 21.38 17.09 19.92
CA PRO A 23 22.31 17.18 21.04
C PRO A 23 21.60 16.93 22.37
N PHE A 24 22.34 16.41 23.35
CA PHE A 24 21.86 16.27 24.72
C PHE A 24 21.97 17.62 25.46
N PRO A 25 21.00 17.99 26.32
CA PRO A 25 19.73 17.32 26.63
C PRO A 25 18.67 17.48 25.52
N LYS A 26 17.89 16.41 25.27
CA LYS A 26 16.84 16.39 24.24
C LYS A 26 15.51 15.98 24.84
N TRP A 27 14.45 16.65 24.37
CA TRP A 27 13.08 16.40 24.79
C TRP A 27 12.15 16.28 23.58
N VAL A 28 11.12 15.44 23.70
CA VAL A 28 10.13 15.17 22.65
C VAL A 28 8.72 15.44 23.14
N ILE A 29 7.98 16.23 22.36
CA ILE A 29 6.53 16.41 22.51
C ILE A 29 5.81 15.65 21.39
N ALA A 30 4.88 14.77 21.74
CA ALA A 30 3.92 14.20 20.80
C ALA A 30 2.62 15.00 20.88
N THR A 31 2.22 15.62 19.76
CA THR A 31 1.02 16.47 19.70
C THR A 31 -0.04 15.91 18.77
N GLY A 32 -1.25 15.77 19.32
CA GLY A 32 -2.43 15.26 18.65
C GLY A 32 -2.57 13.74 18.75
N SER A 33 -3.82 13.26 18.76
CA SER A 33 -4.17 11.82 18.89
C SER A 33 -3.44 10.96 17.85
N CYS A 34 -3.26 11.48 16.64
CA CYS A 34 -2.54 10.82 15.56
C CYS A 34 -1.07 10.52 15.89
N ALA A 35 -0.36 11.42 16.58
CA ALA A 35 1.04 11.20 16.96
C ALA A 35 1.16 10.27 18.18
N ILE A 36 0.16 10.31 19.07
CA ILE A 36 0.15 9.55 20.33
C ILE A 36 -0.24 8.10 20.11
N SER A 37 -1.30 7.84 19.34
CA SER A 37 -1.91 6.50 19.24
C SER A 37 -2.23 6.06 17.80
N GLY A 38 -1.88 6.86 16.80
CA GLY A 38 -2.30 6.65 15.40
C GLY A 38 -3.80 6.91 15.14
N ASP A 39 -4.59 7.04 16.21
CA ASP A 39 -6.03 7.37 16.23
C ASP A 39 -6.85 6.68 15.12
N HIS A 40 -7.55 7.44 14.28
CA HIS A 40 -8.34 6.96 13.15
C HIS A 40 -7.56 6.04 12.18
N TYR A 41 -6.24 6.19 12.13
CA TYR A 41 -5.36 5.44 11.24
C TYR A 41 -4.61 4.30 11.93
N ARG A 42 -4.91 4.01 13.20
CA ARG A 42 -4.20 3.02 14.03
C ARG A 42 -4.17 1.62 13.42
N HIS A 43 -5.20 1.25 12.67
CA HIS A 43 -5.35 -0.08 12.06
C HIS A 43 -4.83 -0.17 10.61
N ILE A 44 -4.24 0.90 10.08
CA ILE A 44 -3.69 0.91 8.71
C ILE A 44 -2.25 0.39 8.74
N TYR A 45 -1.93 -0.52 7.81
CA TYR A 45 -0.63 -1.20 7.70
C TYR A 45 0.58 -0.25 7.58
N SER A 46 0.36 0.96 7.05
CA SER A 46 1.42 1.93 6.80
C SER A 46 1.68 2.90 7.96
N VAL A 47 0.87 2.84 9.03
CA VAL A 47 0.88 3.80 10.14
C VAL A 47 1.43 3.14 11.41
N VAL A 48 2.28 3.88 12.12
CA VAL A 48 2.75 3.46 13.44
C VAL A 48 1.66 3.76 14.47
N PRO A 49 1.32 2.81 15.36
CA PRO A 49 0.31 3.02 16.41
C PRO A 49 0.65 4.10 17.44
N GLY A 50 1.78 4.79 17.34
CA GLY A 50 2.23 5.81 18.27
C GLY A 50 3.71 6.13 18.06
N VAL A 51 4.12 7.38 18.22
CA VAL A 51 5.52 7.77 18.02
C VAL A 51 6.47 7.26 19.10
N ASP A 52 5.90 6.95 20.26
CA ASP A 52 6.51 6.30 21.42
C ASP A 52 7.00 4.86 21.15
N TRP A 53 6.63 4.27 20.02
CA TRP A 53 7.20 3.01 19.52
C TRP A 53 8.58 3.20 18.86
N VAL A 54 8.89 4.43 18.45
CA VAL A 54 10.07 4.72 17.63
C VAL A 54 11.11 5.48 18.43
N ILE A 55 10.69 6.50 19.17
CA ILE A 55 11.54 7.37 19.99
C ILE A 55 10.87 7.61 21.34
N PRO A 56 11.63 7.90 22.40
CA PRO A 56 11.05 8.25 23.68
C PRO A 56 10.32 9.59 23.62
N VAL A 57 9.15 9.67 24.25
CA VAL A 57 8.33 10.90 24.35
C VAL A 57 8.27 11.37 25.81
N ASP A 58 8.50 12.66 26.03
CA ASP A 58 8.46 13.27 27.37
C ASP A 58 7.09 13.88 27.71
N VAL A 59 6.46 14.53 26.74
CA VAL A 59 5.18 15.23 26.93
C VAL A 59 4.19 14.83 25.85
N TYR A 60 2.97 14.51 26.27
CA TYR A 60 1.84 14.16 25.41
C TYR A 60 0.80 15.26 25.44
N VAL A 61 0.43 15.79 24.26
CA VAL A 61 -0.63 16.78 24.10
C VAL A 61 -1.81 16.14 23.37
N PRO A 62 -2.88 15.71 24.06
CA PRO A 62 -4.02 15.06 23.44
C PRO A 62 -4.89 16.03 22.62
N GLY A 63 -5.56 15.50 21.59
CA GLY A 63 -6.60 16.20 20.81
C GLY A 63 -6.55 15.92 19.29
N CYS A 64 -7.64 16.15 18.57
CA CYS A 64 -7.74 15.89 17.12
C CYS A 64 -8.57 16.98 16.40
N PRO A 65 -8.01 18.17 16.13
CA PRO A 65 -6.69 18.66 16.55
C PRO A 65 -6.68 19.08 18.04
N PRO A 66 -5.49 19.20 18.69
CA PRO A 66 -5.39 19.73 20.04
C PRO A 66 -5.83 21.18 20.10
N THR A 67 -6.52 21.58 21.18
CA THR A 67 -6.90 22.97 21.39
C THR A 67 -5.64 23.82 21.65
N PRO A 68 -5.66 25.12 21.31
CA PRO A 68 -4.54 26.01 21.59
C PRO A 68 -4.11 26.00 23.07
N GLU A 69 -5.08 25.91 23.99
CA GLU A 69 -4.85 25.84 25.44
C GLU A 69 -4.12 24.56 25.81
N ALA A 70 -4.57 23.40 25.33
CA ALA A 70 -3.92 22.13 25.59
C ALA A 70 -2.48 22.09 25.04
N PHE A 71 -2.24 22.75 23.91
CA PHE A 71 -0.91 22.87 23.35
C PHE A 71 0.00 23.81 24.18
N MET A 72 -0.53 24.95 24.63
CA MET A 72 0.19 25.84 25.54
C MET A 72 0.55 25.15 26.86
N ASP A 73 -0.39 24.40 27.45
CA ASP A 73 -0.15 23.61 28.65
C ASP A 73 0.97 22.57 28.45
N GLY A 74 1.00 21.91 27.28
CA GLY A 74 2.07 21.00 26.92
C GLY A 74 3.45 21.66 26.84
N ILE A 75 3.52 22.91 26.34
CA ILE A 75 4.77 23.68 26.29
C ILE A 75 5.19 24.10 27.70
N ILE A 76 4.26 24.56 28.54
CA ILE A 76 4.52 24.95 29.92
C ILE A 76 5.04 23.74 30.73
N GLU A 77 4.43 22.57 30.56
CA GLU A 77 4.90 21.34 31.21
C GLU A 77 6.32 20.95 30.74
N LEU A 78 6.61 21.10 29.44
CA LEU A 78 7.96 20.89 28.95
C LEU A 78 8.96 21.88 29.58
N GLN A 79 8.61 23.17 29.67
CA GLN A 79 9.46 24.17 30.32
C GLN A 79 9.73 23.84 31.79
N ARG A 80 8.74 23.27 32.49
CA ARG A 80 8.89 22.76 33.86
C ARG A 80 9.88 21.60 33.93
N LEU A 81 9.79 20.64 33.02
CA LEU A 81 10.74 19.51 32.92
C LEU A 81 12.17 19.98 32.63
N ILE A 82 12.33 20.94 31.72
CA ILE A 82 13.63 21.55 31.40
C ILE A 82 14.21 22.27 32.63
N SER A 83 13.39 23.03 33.36
CA SER A 83 13.82 23.76 34.56
C SER A 83 14.25 22.83 35.70
N GLU A 84 13.63 21.64 35.81
CA GLU A 84 14.01 20.60 36.77
C GLU A 84 15.20 19.75 36.31
N GLY A 85 15.68 19.90 35.07
CA GLY A 85 16.73 19.07 34.48
C GLY A 85 16.33 17.59 34.32
N LYS A 86 15.02 17.30 34.29
CA LYS A 86 14.49 15.92 34.22
C LYS A 86 14.01 15.60 32.79
N THR A 87 14.14 14.33 32.42
CA THR A 87 13.49 13.73 31.25
C THR A 87 12.53 12.65 31.75
N ARG A 88 11.34 12.52 31.14
CA ARG A 88 10.37 11.46 31.46
C ARG A 88 10.09 10.63 30.20
N PRO A 89 11.10 9.92 29.66
CA PRO A 89 10.95 9.22 28.39
C PRO A 89 10.01 8.03 28.55
N HIS A 90 8.82 8.12 27.98
CA HIS A 90 7.96 6.97 27.74
C HIS A 90 8.36 6.35 26.41
N LEU A 91 8.91 5.13 26.46
CA LEU A 91 9.23 4.32 25.29
C LEU A 91 8.44 3.01 25.40
N ASN A 92 7.59 2.74 24.42
CA ASN A 92 6.87 1.47 24.33
C ASN A 92 7.84 0.40 23.82
N VAL A 93 8.64 -0.15 24.74
CA VAL A 93 9.49 -1.31 24.44
C VAL A 93 8.60 -2.54 24.49
N VAL A 94 8.37 -3.17 23.32
CA VAL A 94 7.75 -4.48 23.27
C VAL A 94 8.70 -5.45 23.97
N SER A 95 8.31 -5.92 25.15
CA SER A 95 9.09 -6.85 25.97
C SER A 95 9.12 -8.28 25.40
N GLU A 96 8.26 -8.59 24.42
CA GLU A 96 8.18 -9.90 23.78
C GLU A 96 8.94 -9.94 22.44
N PRO A 97 9.78 -10.98 22.19
CA PRO A 97 10.44 -11.18 20.89
C PRO A 97 9.43 -11.31 19.74
N LEU A 98 9.73 -10.69 18.59
CA LEU A 98 8.89 -10.72 17.38
C LEU A 98 8.51 -12.15 16.93
N GLU A 99 9.39 -13.11 17.17
CA GLU A 99 9.19 -14.54 16.86
C GLU A 99 7.97 -15.14 17.58
N GLN A 100 7.69 -14.71 18.81
CA GLN A 100 6.55 -15.18 19.60
C GLN A 100 5.22 -14.54 19.18
N ARG A 101 5.25 -13.42 18.46
CA ARG A 101 4.06 -12.78 17.88
C ARG A 101 3.71 -13.35 16.52
N ALA A 102 4.71 -13.65 15.69
CA ALA A 102 4.51 -14.29 14.38
C ALA A 102 3.80 -15.65 14.52
N SER A 103 4.11 -16.41 15.57
CA SER A 103 3.46 -17.71 15.85
C SER A 103 1.99 -17.61 16.27
N LYS A 104 1.52 -16.43 16.67
CA LYS A 104 0.13 -16.17 17.14
C LYS A 104 -0.79 -15.61 16.06
N VAL A 105 -0.26 -15.26 14.89
CA VAL A 105 -1.10 -14.82 13.77
C VAL A 105 -1.89 -16.02 13.28
N ARG A 106 -3.21 -16.02 13.53
CA ARG A 106 -4.09 -17.02 12.92
C ARG A 106 -3.94 -16.88 11.40
N PRO A 107 -3.80 -18.00 10.66
CA PRO A 107 -3.87 -17.93 9.21
C PRO A 107 -5.16 -17.21 8.86
N VAL A 108 -5.06 -16.19 8.01
CA VAL A 108 -6.24 -15.64 7.35
C VAL A 108 -6.92 -16.84 6.71
N LYS A 109 -8.18 -17.09 7.07
CA LYS A 109 -8.99 -18.07 6.34
C LYS A 109 -9.11 -17.52 4.93
N THR A 110 -8.22 -17.94 4.05
CA THR A 110 -8.42 -17.82 2.61
C THR A 110 -9.75 -18.53 2.38
N GLY A 111 -10.81 -17.76 2.08
CA GLY A 111 -12.02 -18.35 1.55
C GLY A 111 -11.59 -19.25 0.40
N ASP A 112 -12.10 -20.48 0.37
CA ASP A 112 -11.68 -21.55 -0.54
C ASP A 112 -11.20 -20.97 -1.88
N LEU A 113 -9.92 -21.18 -2.20
CA LEU A 113 -9.39 -20.89 -3.54
C LEU A 113 -10.37 -21.49 -4.57
N PRO A 114 -10.71 -20.78 -5.67
CA PRO A 114 -11.84 -21.18 -6.50
C PRO A 114 -11.71 -22.62 -6.98
N ARG A 115 -12.77 -23.40 -6.75
CA ARG A 115 -12.93 -24.82 -7.10
C ARG A 115 -12.57 -25.07 -8.57
N GLU A 116 -12.05 -26.26 -8.87
CA GLU A 116 -11.94 -26.78 -10.23
C GLU A 116 -13.30 -26.60 -10.95
N GLY A 117 -13.31 -25.82 -12.04
CA GLY A 117 -14.54 -25.44 -12.77
C GLY A 117 -14.69 -23.95 -13.08
N THR A 118 -13.75 -23.10 -12.64
CA THR A 118 -13.86 -21.62 -12.77
C THR A 118 -12.98 -21.00 -13.87
N TYR A 119 -12.30 -21.82 -14.68
CA TYR A 119 -11.47 -21.34 -15.78
C TYR A 119 -12.32 -21.20 -17.04
N ILE A 120 -12.30 -20.01 -17.62
CA ILE A 120 -12.97 -19.70 -18.88
C ILE A 120 -11.90 -19.51 -19.96
N PRO A 121 -12.06 -20.10 -21.15
CA PRO A 121 -11.11 -19.87 -22.24
C PRO A 121 -11.12 -18.39 -22.66
N PRO A 122 -9.96 -17.82 -23.05
CA PRO A 122 -9.85 -16.38 -23.39
C PRO A 122 -10.84 -15.88 -24.44
N ASN A 123 -11.29 -16.78 -25.33
CA ASN A 123 -12.22 -16.46 -26.41
C ASN A 123 -13.69 -16.36 -25.97
N GLU A 124 -14.06 -16.92 -24.81
CA GLU A 124 -15.44 -16.96 -24.32
C GLU A 124 -15.70 -15.97 -23.19
N VAL A 125 -14.68 -15.21 -22.78
CA VAL A 125 -14.75 -14.28 -21.63
C VAL A 125 -15.83 -13.22 -21.81
N LEU A 126 -15.95 -12.66 -23.02
CA LEU A 126 -16.93 -11.62 -23.32
C LEU A 126 -18.37 -12.14 -23.21
N GLU A 127 -18.64 -13.32 -23.78
CA GLU A 127 -19.95 -13.98 -23.71
C GLU A 127 -20.29 -14.42 -22.28
N PHE A 128 -19.30 -14.89 -21.53
CA PHE A 128 -19.48 -15.22 -20.12
C PHE A 128 -19.80 -13.98 -19.27
N ALA A 129 -19.08 -12.88 -19.48
CA ALA A 129 -19.33 -11.61 -18.80
C ALA A 129 -20.73 -11.06 -19.11
N ARG A 130 -21.20 -11.19 -20.37
CA ARG A 130 -22.56 -10.79 -20.78
C ARG A 130 -23.63 -11.62 -20.05
N ARG A 131 -23.49 -12.95 -20.02
CA ARG A 131 -24.41 -13.84 -19.28
C ARG A 131 -24.48 -13.52 -17.80
N LEU A 132 -23.36 -13.18 -17.16
CA LEU A 132 -23.34 -12.76 -15.76
C LEU A 132 -24.08 -11.43 -15.56
N LYS A 133 -23.89 -10.47 -16.46
CA LYS A 133 -24.58 -9.18 -16.38
C LYS A 133 -26.10 -9.35 -16.54
N GLU A 134 -26.54 -10.14 -17.51
CA GLU A 134 -27.96 -10.50 -17.69
C GLU A 134 -28.51 -11.27 -16.48
N GLY A 135 -27.67 -12.08 -15.84
CA GLY A 135 -27.99 -12.80 -14.62
C GLY A 135 -28.02 -11.94 -13.35
N GLY A 136 -27.89 -10.61 -13.43
CA GLY A 136 -28.00 -9.67 -12.30
C GLY A 136 -26.70 -9.45 -11.52
N PHE A 137 -25.54 -9.56 -12.17
CA PHE A 137 -24.25 -9.15 -11.60
C PHE A 137 -23.84 -7.78 -12.17
N ASP A 138 -24.35 -6.70 -11.57
CA ASP A 138 -24.19 -5.36 -12.14
C ASP A 138 -22.88 -4.66 -11.77
N PHE A 139 -22.24 -5.10 -10.67
CA PHE A 139 -21.08 -4.42 -10.11
C PHE A 139 -19.79 -5.20 -10.40
N LEU A 140 -18.83 -4.57 -11.08
CA LEU A 140 -17.48 -5.11 -11.21
C LEU A 140 -16.68 -4.74 -9.95
N THR A 141 -16.18 -5.76 -9.23
CA THR A 141 -15.43 -5.57 -8.00
C THR A 141 -13.95 -5.31 -8.26
N TYR A 142 -13.29 -6.18 -9.04
CA TYR A 142 -11.91 -6.00 -9.47
C TYR A 142 -11.56 -6.91 -10.65
N ILE A 143 -10.50 -6.54 -11.36
CA ILE A 143 -9.77 -7.40 -12.30
C ILE A 143 -8.30 -7.34 -11.88
N THR A 144 -7.65 -8.48 -11.75
CA THR A 144 -6.23 -8.57 -11.40
C THR A 144 -5.58 -9.74 -12.14
N ALA A 145 -4.26 -9.87 -12.07
CA ALA A 145 -3.55 -10.99 -12.67
C ALA A 145 -2.52 -11.59 -11.72
N VAL A 146 -2.21 -12.87 -11.93
CA VAL A 146 -1.20 -13.60 -11.16
C VAL A 146 -0.32 -14.35 -12.16
N ASP A 147 0.99 -14.10 -12.11
CA ASP A 147 1.98 -14.80 -12.93
C ASP A 147 2.58 -16.00 -12.19
N TYR A 148 2.50 -17.17 -12.82
CA TYR A 148 3.05 -18.44 -12.32
C TYR A 148 4.40 -18.81 -12.96
N GLY A 149 5.01 -17.94 -13.77
CA GLY A 149 6.33 -18.18 -14.39
C GLY A 149 6.26 -19.02 -15.67
N GLY A 150 5.12 -19.00 -16.36
CA GLY A 150 4.87 -19.70 -17.63
C GLY A 150 3.42 -19.52 -18.11
N SER A 151 2.50 -19.29 -17.17
CA SER A 151 1.14 -18.83 -17.46
C SER A 151 0.73 -17.70 -16.52
N ILE A 152 -0.04 -16.77 -17.05
CA ILE A 152 -0.67 -15.69 -16.29
C ILE A 152 -2.16 -16.00 -16.16
N ASP A 153 -2.67 -16.00 -14.93
CA ASP A 153 -4.09 -16.12 -14.65
C ASP A 153 -4.67 -14.73 -14.42
N VAL A 154 -5.55 -14.26 -15.31
CA VAL A 154 -6.36 -13.05 -15.11
C VAL A 154 -7.60 -13.42 -14.32
N VAL A 155 -7.79 -12.80 -13.16
CA VAL A 155 -8.87 -13.04 -12.22
C VAL A 155 -9.86 -11.89 -12.27
N TYR A 156 -11.12 -12.22 -12.46
CA TYR A 156 -12.22 -11.27 -12.51
C TYR A 156 -13.16 -11.53 -11.35
N SER A 157 -13.68 -10.47 -10.73
CA SER A 157 -14.69 -10.55 -9.68
C SER A 157 -15.83 -9.57 -9.95
N VAL A 158 -17.06 -10.06 -9.92
CA VAL A 158 -18.29 -9.27 -10.02
C VAL A 158 -19.22 -9.59 -8.84
N ARG A 159 -20.05 -8.63 -8.47
CA ARG A 159 -21.00 -8.70 -7.37
C ARG A 159 -22.41 -8.36 -7.86
N SER A 160 -23.37 -9.15 -7.39
CA SER A 160 -24.80 -8.82 -7.43
C SER A 160 -25.15 -8.03 -6.18
N LEU A 161 -25.52 -6.76 -6.31
CA LEU A 161 -25.87 -5.91 -5.17
C LEU A 161 -27.20 -6.32 -4.53
N GLU A 162 -28.14 -6.84 -5.34
CA GLU A 162 -29.46 -7.27 -4.85
C GLU A 162 -29.38 -8.57 -4.03
N ARG A 163 -28.59 -9.54 -4.50
CA ARG A 163 -28.44 -10.85 -3.82
C ARG A 163 -27.27 -10.89 -2.84
N ASN A 164 -26.43 -9.85 -2.83
CA ASN A 164 -25.18 -9.81 -2.08
C ASN A 164 -24.29 -11.05 -2.34
N GLU A 165 -24.22 -11.45 -3.61
CA GLU A 165 -23.46 -12.61 -4.06
C GLU A 165 -22.27 -12.19 -4.93
N ASP A 166 -21.12 -12.83 -4.69
CA ASP A 166 -19.91 -12.63 -5.50
C ASP A 166 -19.70 -13.80 -6.46
N ARG A 167 -19.28 -13.47 -7.67
CA ARG A 167 -18.78 -14.43 -8.65
C ARG A 167 -17.39 -14.05 -9.07
N VAL A 168 -16.51 -15.04 -9.04
CA VAL A 168 -15.13 -14.92 -9.46
C VAL A 168 -14.90 -15.91 -10.58
N TRP A 169 -14.14 -15.52 -11.60
CA TRP A 169 -13.64 -16.46 -12.61
C TRP A 169 -12.22 -16.13 -13.02
N LYS A 170 -11.56 -17.11 -13.64
CA LYS A 170 -10.16 -17.00 -14.07
C LYS A 170 -10.03 -17.29 -15.55
N VAL A 171 -9.06 -16.63 -16.17
CA VAL A 171 -8.69 -16.83 -17.57
C VAL A 171 -7.20 -17.06 -17.59
N ARG A 172 -6.79 -18.26 -18.02
CA ARG A 172 -5.38 -18.60 -18.14
C ARG A 172 -4.86 -18.22 -19.51
N VAL A 173 -3.74 -17.51 -19.56
CA VAL A 173 -3.02 -17.15 -20.78
C VAL A 173 -1.54 -17.50 -20.64
N GLU A 174 -0.87 -17.71 -21.77
CA GLU A 174 0.56 -17.99 -21.82
C GLU A 174 1.36 -16.70 -21.60
N THR A 175 2.48 -16.78 -20.86
CA THR A 175 3.30 -15.60 -20.51
C THR A 175 3.98 -14.95 -21.73
N GLU A 176 4.27 -15.75 -22.77
CA GLU A 176 4.95 -15.29 -23.99
C GLU A 176 4.07 -14.40 -24.86
N ASN A 177 2.77 -14.75 -24.97
CA ASN A 177 1.80 -13.97 -25.74
C ASN A 177 0.44 -13.89 -24.99
N PRO A 178 0.37 -13.14 -23.87
CA PRO A 178 -0.82 -13.09 -23.05
C PRO A 178 -1.88 -12.19 -23.71
N VAL A 179 -2.92 -12.81 -24.27
CA VAL A 179 -4.01 -12.11 -24.98
C VAL A 179 -5.37 -12.56 -24.43
N VAL A 180 -6.23 -11.61 -24.09
CA VAL A 180 -7.60 -11.82 -23.60
C VAL A 180 -8.55 -10.85 -24.29
N GLN A 181 -9.85 -11.17 -24.40
CA GLN A 181 -10.86 -10.21 -24.84
C GLN A 181 -11.22 -9.22 -23.71
N SER A 182 -11.33 -7.94 -24.06
CA SER A 182 -11.75 -6.88 -23.14
C SER A 182 -13.23 -7.02 -22.76
N ILE A 183 -13.57 -6.85 -21.49
CA ILE A 183 -14.96 -6.81 -20.99
C ILE A 183 -15.50 -5.39 -20.82
N VAL A 184 -14.74 -4.36 -21.24
CA VAL A 184 -15.16 -2.95 -21.21
C VAL A 184 -16.54 -2.68 -21.85
N PRO A 185 -16.92 -3.32 -22.98
CA PRO A 185 -18.26 -3.15 -23.54
C PRO A 185 -19.39 -3.58 -22.60
N ILE A 186 -19.11 -4.49 -21.66
CA ILE A 186 -20.07 -5.00 -20.68
C ILE A 186 -19.98 -4.18 -19.39
N TYR A 187 -18.78 -3.98 -18.85
CA TYR A 187 -18.53 -3.23 -17.62
C TYR A 187 -17.58 -2.06 -17.90
N LYS A 188 -18.10 -0.84 -17.89
CA LYS A 188 -17.26 0.36 -18.11
C LYS A 188 -16.12 0.50 -17.10
N GLY A 189 -16.32 0.03 -15.86
CA GLY A 189 -15.28 0.04 -14.81
C GLY A 189 -14.09 -0.86 -15.11
N ALA A 190 -14.19 -1.77 -16.09
CA ALA A 190 -13.08 -2.62 -16.48
C ALA A 190 -11.93 -1.84 -17.15
N GLU A 191 -12.18 -0.65 -17.70
CA GLU A 191 -11.19 0.12 -18.46
C GLU A 191 -9.92 0.41 -17.65
N TRP A 192 -10.08 0.87 -16.41
CA TRP A 192 -8.95 1.14 -15.52
C TRP A 192 -8.22 -0.14 -15.10
N HIS A 193 -8.97 -1.19 -14.79
CA HIS A 193 -8.39 -2.44 -14.29
C HIS A 193 -7.66 -3.22 -15.39
N GLU A 194 -8.20 -3.27 -16.61
CA GLU A 194 -7.54 -3.89 -17.75
C GLU A 194 -6.25 -3.14 -18.13
N ARG A 195 -6.24 -1.81 -18.02
CA ARG A 195 -5.01 -1.00 -18.20
C ARG A 195 -3.97 -1.24 -17.12
N GLU A 196 -4.38 -1.38 -15.85
CA GLU A 196 -3.48 -1.75 -14.76
C GLU A 196 -2.83 -3.11 -15.02
N VAL A 197 -3.63 -4.12 -15.38
CA VAL A 197 -3.13 -5.46 -15.69
C VAL A 197 -2.20 -5.44 -16.91
N TYR A 198 -2.51 -4.63 -17.93
CA TYR A 198 -1.62 -4.40 -19.07
C TYR A 198 -0.28 -3.76 -18.65
N ASP A 199 -0.31 -2.72 -17.82
CA ASP A 199 0.91 -2.00 -17.42
C ASP A 199 1.83 -2.88 -16.56
N LEU A 200 1.25 -3.64 -15.62
CA LEU A 200 2.01 -4.40 -14.64
C LEU A 200 2.38 -5.82 -15.09
N PHE A 201 1.52 -6.49 -15.87
CA PHE A 201 1.70 -7.88 -16.31
C PHE A 201 1.79 -8.02 -17.84
N GLY A 202 1.57 -6.97 -18.62
CA GLY A 202 1.68 -7.01 -20.08
C GLY A 202 0.62 -7.84 -20.80
N VAL A 203 -0.51 -8.12 -20.14
CA VAL A 203 -1.63 -8.83 -20.79
C VAL A 203 -2.34 -7.88 -21.76
N ARG A 204 -2.48 -8.29 -23.02
CA ARG A 204 -3.15 -7.47 -24.05
C ARG A 204 -4.65 -7.79 -24.11
N PHE A 205 -5.46 -6.74 -23.96
CA PHE A 205 -6.91 -6.84 -24.04
C PHE A 205 -7.42 -6.42 -25.43
N LEU A 206 -7.94 -7.39 -26.20
CA LEU A 206 -8.51 -7.13 -27.53
C LEU A 206 -9.86 -6.42 -27.41
N GLY A 207 -10.04 -5.34 -28.17
CA GLY A 207 -11.27 -4.53 -28.13
C GLY A 207 -11.30 -3.46 -27.04
N HIS A 208 -10.21 -3.27 -26.29
CA HIS A 208 -10.10 -2.20 -25.30
C HIS A 208 -9.97 -0.82 -25.98
N PRO A 209 -10.71 0.22 -25.54
CA PRO A 209 -10.76 1.52 -26.23
C PRO A 209 -9.45 2.33 -26.16
N ASN A 210 -8.68 2.20 -25.06
CA ASN A 210 -7.44 2.95 -24.86
C ASN A 210 -6.42 2.12 -24.04
N LEU A 211 -5.80 1.12 -24.66
CA LEU A 211 -4.85 0.26 -23.97
C LEU A 211 -3.46 0.93 -23.92
N CYS A 212 -3.26 1.78 -22.92
CA CYS A 212 -1.98 2.44 -22.64
C CYS A 212 -1.60 2.32 -21.16
N ARG A 213 -0.32 2.56 -20.85
CA ARG A 213 0.21 2.59 -19.48
C ARG A 213 -0.57 3.58 -18.60
N ILE A 214 -0.60 3.33 -17.30
CA ILE A 214 -1.39 4.14 -16.38
C ILE A 214 -0.71 4.39 -15.03
N LEU A 215 0.10 3.45 -14.55
CA LEU A 215 0.85 3.55 -13.30
C LEU A 215 2.33 3.84 -13.54
N LEU A 216 2.93 3.21 -14.55
CA LEU A 216 4.34 3.33 -14.84
C LEU A 216 4.60 4.53 -15.76
N PRO A 217 5.78 5.17 -15.65
CA PRO A 217 6.22 6.19 -16.60
C PRO A 217 6.17 5.69 -18.06
N GLU A 218 5.95 6.60 -19.01
CA GLU A 218 5.86 6.26 -20.43
C GLU A 218 7.14 5.62 -20.99
N ASP A 219 8.29 6.01 -20.43
CA ASP A 219 9.63 5.51 -20.76
C ASP A 219 9.99 4.20 -20.04
N TRP A 220 9.09 3.64 -19.22
CA TRP A 220 9.34 2.38 -18.54
C TRP A 220 9.47 1.22 -19.53
N GLU A 221 10.48 0.38 -19.36
CA GLU A 221 10.69 -0.82 -20.17
C GLU A 221 10.25 -2.06 -19.38
N GLY A 222 9.35 -2.86 -19.96
CA GLY A 222 8.85 -4.11 -19.36
C GLY A 222 7.67 -3.96 -18.40
N HIS A 223 7.44 -5.03 -17.63
CA HIS A 223 6.26 -5.26 -16.79
C HIS A 223 6.67 -5.82 -15.41
N PRO A 224 6.66 -5.00 -14.35
CA PRO A 224 7.36 -5.29 -13.09
C PRO A 224 6.76 -6.41 -12.25
N LEU A 225 5.49 -6.78 -12.46
CA LEU A 225 4.85 -7.86 -11.68
C LEU A 225 4.99 -9.24 -12.34
N ARG A 226 5.69 -9.34 -13.47
CA ARG A 226 6.06 -10.63 -14.03
C ARG A 226 7.23 -11.27 -13.28
N LYS A 227 7.25 -12.59 -13.22
CA LYS A 227 8.30 -13.38 -12.56
C LYS A 227 9.63 -13.38 -13.32
N ASP A 228 9.59 -13.16 -14.63
CA ASP A 228 10.75 -13.01 -15.49
C ASP A 228 11.37 -11.60 -15.43
N TYR A 229 10.71 -10.64 -14.78
CA TYR A 229 11.20 -9.27 -14.67
C TYR A 229 12.36 -9.18 -13.65
N PRO A 230 13.58 -8.79 -14.08
CA PRO A 230 14.74 -8.73 -13.21
C PRO A 230 14.61 -7.54 -12.23
N MET A 231 14.21 -7.83 -11.00
CA MET A 231 14.07 -6.83 -9.92
C MET A 231 15.43 -6.30 -9.43
N ASP A 232 16.49 -7.03 -9.75
CA ASP A 232 17.89 -6.87 -9.36
C ASP A 232 18.67 -5.91 -10.27
N THR A 233 18.09 -5.46 -11.38
CA THR A 233 18.58 -4.29 -12.12
C THR A 233 17.83 -3.04 -11.66
N PRO A 234 18.41 -2.20 -10.79
CA PRO A 234 17.81 -0.92 -10.44
C PRO A 234 17.85 0.01 -11.66
N ARG A 235 16.83 -0.07 -12.50
CA ARG A 235 16.36 1.06 -13.31
C ARG A 235 15.15 1.66 -12.62
N LEU A 236 15.33 2.04 -11.36
CA LEU A 236 14.40 2.92 -10.65
C LEU A 236 14.48 4.30 -11.32
N PRO A 237 13.38 5.06 -11.43
CA PRO A 237 13.40 6.32 -12.13
C PRO A 237 14.30 7.28 -11.35
N TYR A 238 15.48 7.52 -11.94
CA TYR A 238 16.47 8.55 -11.63
C TYR A 238 16.86 8.73 -10.15
N ARG A 239 17.70 7.81 -9.63
CA ARG A 239 18.72 8.22 -8.65
C ARG A 239 20.03 8.37 -9.43
N PRO A 240 20.45 9.60 -9.80
CA PRO A 240 21.72 9.78 -10.49
C PRO A 240 22.80 9.19 -9.59
N SER A 241 23.70 8.41 -10.20
CA SER A 241 24.90 7.95 -9.52
C SER A 241 25.61 9.16 -8.92
N ARG A 242 26.41 8.94 -7.87
CA ARG A 242 27.14 10.03 -7.22
C ARG A 242 28.02 10.81 -8.22
N LYS A 243 28.52 10.13 -9.26
CA LYS A 243 29.24 10.75 -10.37
C LYS A 243 28.36 11.68 -11.21
N GLU A 244 27.15 11.27 -11.57
CA GLU A 244 26.21 12.09 -12.36
C GLU A 244 25.73 13.32 -11.58
N TYR A 245 25.47 13.16 -10.27
CA TYR A 245 25.13 14.29 -9.39
C TYR A 245 26.28 15.31 -9.26
N GLU A 246 27.52 14.83 -9.14
CA GLU A 246 28.71 15.71 -9.05
C GLU A 246 29.06 16.37 -10.39
N ALA A 247 28.76 15.73 -11.52
CA ALA A 247 28.89 16.33 -12.85
C ALA A 247 27.86 17.44 -13.08
N TRP A 248 26.60 17.22 -12.70
CA TRP A 248 25.54 18.23 -12.78
C TRP A 248 25.84 19.50 -11.97
N LYS A 249 26.52 19.37 -10.82
CA LYS A 249 26.92 20.50 -9.97
C LYS A 249 28.04 21.37 -10.57
N LYS A 250 28.72 20.90 -11.62
CA LYS A 250 29.87 21.56 -12.27
C LYS A 250 29.52 22.21 -13.61
N GLY A 251 28.28 22.05 -14.09
CA GLY A 251 27.72 22.78 -15.24
C GLY A 251 26.76 23.86 -14.77
#